data_AF-A0A3M1DLL7-F1
#
_entry.id   AF-A0A3M1DLL7-F1
#
_cell.length_a   1.000
_cell.length_b   1.000
_cell.length_c   1.000
_cell.angle_alpha   90.00
_cell.angle_beta   90.00
_cell.angle_gamma   90.00
#
_symmetry.space_group_name_H-M   'P 1'
#
loop_
_entity.id
_entity.type
_entity.pdbx_description
1 polymer ?
#
loop_
_entity_poly.entity_id
_entity_poly.type
_entity_poly.pdbx_seq_one_letter_code
_entity_poly.pdbx_strand_id
1 'polypeptide(L)' 'MSTLAGIHAVKHAFEAGEAVDELLIENGRRHPRLNELIHLAKKAGVRTSFVPREALVRLA' A
#
# COMPACT_ATOMS: atom_id res chain seq x y z
N MET A 1 14.56 -6.53 -0.86
CA MET A 1 13.22 -5.93 -0.92
C MET A 1 12.29 -6.90 -1.61
N SER A 2 11.30 -7.41 -0.89
CA SER A 2 10.20 -8.20 -1.48
C SER A 2 8.99 -7.29 -1.64
N THR A 3 8.37 -7.30 -2.82
CA THR A 3 7.15 -6.54 -3.07
C THR A 3 5.94 -7.39 -2.72
N LEU A 4 5.01 -6.84 -1.92
CA LEU A 4 3.67 -7.40 -1.72
C LEU A 4 2.67 -6.55 -2.49
N ALA A 5 1.87 -7.16 -3.37
CA ALA A 5 0.92 -6.46 -4.20
C ALA A 5 -0.49 -7.07 -4.10
N GLY A 6 -1.50 -6.23 -4.33
CA GLY A 6 -2.91 -6.60 -4.28
C GLY A 6 -3.60 -6.17 -2.99
N ILE A 7 -4.84 -5.71 -3.12
CA ILE A 7 -5.58 -5.05 -2.02
C ILE A 7 -5.74 -5.96 -0.79
N HIS A 8 -6.11 -7.23 -1.00
CA HIS A 8 -6.33 -8.15 0.13
C HIS A 8 -5.01 -8.53 0.82
N ALA A 9 -3.94 -8.76 0.04
CA ALA A 9 -2.64 -9.11 0.58
C ALA A 9 -2.05 -7.97 1.41
N VAL A 10 -2.08 -6.74 0.89
CA VAL A 10 -1.61 -5.54 1.60
C VAL A 10 -2.45 -5.28 2.84
N LYS A 11 -3.78 -5.43 2.75
CA LYS A 11 -4.66 -5.31 3.93
C LYS A 11 -4.30 -6.33 5.01
N HIS A 12 -4.12 -7.60 4.64
CA HIS A 12 -3.73 -8.65 5.57
C HIS A 12 -2.41 -8.34 6.27
N ALA A 13 -1.39 -7.89 5.53
CA ALA A 13 -0.10 -7.53 6.12
C ALA A 13 -0.24 -6.45 7.21
N PHE A 14 -1.07 -5.42 6.97
CA PHE A 14 -1.36 -4.42 8.00
C PHE A 14 -2.16 -4.97 9.18
N GLU A 15 -3.17 -5.80 8.94
CA GLU A 15 -4.00 -6.39 10.00
C GLU A 15 -3.23 -7.40 10.87
N ALA A 16 -2.30 -8.14 10.26
CA ALA A 16 -1.44 -9.11 10.93
C ALA A 16 -0.25 -8.45 11.67
N GLY A 17 -0.04 -7.14 11.49
CA GLY A 17 1.09 -6.43 12.10
C GLY A 17 2.44 -6.84 11.50
N GLU A 18 2.47 -7.25 10.24
CA GLU A 18 3.70 -7.55 9.53
C GLU A 18 4.57 -6.30 9.39
N ALA A 19 5.89 -6.49 9.30
CA ALA A 19 6.81 -5.38 9.07
C ALA A 19 6.63 -4.85 7.63
N VAL A 20 6.02 -3.67 7.50
CA VAL A 20 5.83 -2.95 6.24
C VAL A 20 6.61 -1.65 6.29
N ASP A 21 7.58 -1.48 5.39
CA ASP A 21 8.42 -0.28 5.35
C ASP A 21 7.69 0.94 4.73
N GLU A 22 6.99 0.72 3.62
CA GLU A 22 6.29 1.77 2.87
C GLU A 22 5.09 1.21 2.10
N LEU A 23 4.02 2.00 2.01
CA LEU A 23 2.87 1.75 1.14
C LEU A 23 2.94 2.63 -0.12
N LEU A 24 2.87 2.01 -1.29
CA LEU A 24 2.83 2.70 -2.59
C LEU A 24 1.45 2.59 -3.22
N ILE A 25 0.88 3.72 -3.67
CA ILE A 25 -0.46 3.80 -4.28
C ILE A 25 -0.37 4.51 -5.64
N GLU A 26 -1.14 4.06 -6.64
CA GLU A 26 -1.22 4.73 -7.93
C GLU A 26 -1.81 6.15 -7.79
N ASN A 27 -1.11 7.15 -8.32
CA ASN A 27 -1.54 8.54 -8.39
C ASN A 27 -2.90 8.69 -9.08
N GLY A 28 -3.74 9.59 -8.57
CA GLY A 28 -5.00 9.96 -9.21
C GLY A 28 -6.13 8.93 -9.09
N ARG A 29 -5.89 7.74 -8.52
CA ARG A 29 -6.97 6.79 -8.23
C ARG A 29 -7.71 7.17 -6.95
N ARG A 30 -9.05 7.11 -7.02
CA ARG A 30 -9.94 7.21 -5.87
C ARG A 30 -10.77 5.94 -5.79
N HIS A 31 -10.60 5.18 -4.72
CA HIS A 31 -11.37 3.98 -4.47
C HIS A 31 -11.49 3.74 -2.96
N PRO A 32 -12.66 3.34 -2.42
CA PRO A 32 -12.85 3.13 -0.98
C PRO A 32 -11.81 2.21 -0.34
N ARG A 33 -11.46 1.12 -1.04
CA ARG A 33 -10.43 0.18 -0.56
C ARG A 33 -9.02 0.79 -0.50
N LEU A 34 -8.69 1.76 -1.35
CA LEU A 34 -7.39 2.45 -1.25
C LEU A 34 -7.38 3.35 0.00
N ASN A 35 -8.49 4.03 0.31
CA ASN A 35 -8.61 4.82 1.53
C ASN A 35 -8.48 3.96 2.79
N GLU A 36 -9.02 2.74 2.76
CA GLU A 36 -8.84 1.76 3.84
C GLU A 36 -7.36 1.42 4.05
N LEU A 37 -6.61 1.12 2.98
CA LEU A 37 -5.17 0.85 3.07
C LEU A 37 -4.38 2.06 3.60
N ILE A 38 -4.71 3.28 3.15
CA ILE A 38 -4.10 4.52 3.64
C ILE A 38 -4.35 4.69 5.14
N HIS A 39 -5.57 4.40 5.60
CA HIS A 39 -5.92 4.48 7.01
C HIS A 39 -5.13 3.48 7.86
N LEU A 40 -5.01 2.23 7.38
CA LEU A 40 -4.22 1.19 8.04
C LEU A 40 -2.74 1.57 8.11
N ALA A 41 -2.14 2.04 7.01
CA ALA A 41 -0.76 2.51 6.99
C ALA A 41 -0.52 3.65 7.97
N LYS A 42 -1.42 4.64 7.99
CA LYS A 42 -1.36 5.76 8.95
C LYS A 42 -1.42 5.27 10.40
N LYS A 43 -2.30 4.31 10.72
CA LYS A 43 -2.42 3.72 12.06
C LYS A 43 -1.15 2.97 12.47
N ALA A 44 -0.49 2.32 11.50
CA ALA A 44 0.76 1.59 11.71
C ALA A 44 2.02 2.50 11.71
N GLY A 45 1.87 3.81 11.45
CA GLY A 45 3.01 4.72 11.31
C GLY A 45 3.83 4.52 10.04
N VAL A 46 3.28 3.80 9.05
CA VAL A 46 3.94 3.46 7.79
C VAL A 46 3.76 4.60 6.79
N ARG A 47 4.87 5.00 6.15
CA ARG A 47 4.86 6.03 5.12
C ARG A 47 4.01 5.58 3.93
N THR A 48 3.18 6.49 3.42
CA THR A 48 2.42 6.27 2.18
C THR A 48 2.90 7.25 1.11
N SER A 49 3.27 6.74 -0.07
CA SER A 49 3.63 7.53 -1.24
C SER A 49 2.68 7.24 -2.39
N PHE A 50 2.29 8.29 -3.12
CA PHE A 50 1.52 8.15 -4.34
C PHE A 50 2.44 8.27 -5.55
N VAL A 51 2.39 7.29 -6.45
CA VAL A 51 3.36 7.12 -7.55
C VAL A 51 2.65 6.89 -8.89
N PRO A 52 3.27 7.21 -10.04
CA PRO A 52 2.74 6.84 -11.35
C PRO A 52 2.57 5.31 -11.49
N ARG A 53 1.62 4.86 -12.32
CA ARG A 53 1.34 3.43 -12.51
C ARG A 53 2.57 2.65 -12.94
N GLU A 54 3.39 3.24 -13.80
CA GLU A 54 4.62 2.67 -14.33
C GLU A 54 5.63 2.37 -13.21
N ALA A 55 5.63 3.15 -12.13
CA ALA A 55 6.48 2.87 -10.97
C ALA A 55 6.05 1.60 -10.23
N LEU A 56 4.75 1.34 -10.11
CA LEU A 56 4.23 0.11 -9.50
C LEU A 56 4.52 -1.12 -10.37
N VAL A 57 4.34 -1.01 -11.68
CA VAL A 57 4.60 -2.10 -12.63
C VAL A 57 6.07 -2.54 -12.63
N ARG A 58 7.02 -1.65 -12.30
CA ARG A 58 8.43 -2.04 -12.19
C ARG A 58 8.76 -2.86 -10.94
N LEU A 59 7.85 -2.93 -9.97
CA LEU A 59 8.07 -3.62 -8.69
C LEU A 59 7.49 -5.04 -8.65
N ALA A 60 6.66 -5.43 -9.64
CA ALA A 60 5.91 -6.68 -9.67
C ALA A 60 5.78 -7.24 -11.09
#